data_AF-A0A132TX80-F1
#
_entry.id   AF-A0A132TX80-F1
#
_cell.length_a   1.000
_cell.length_b   1.000
_cell.length_c   1.000
_cell.angle_alpha   90.00
_cell.angle_beta   90.00
_cell.angle_gamma   90.00
#
_symmetry.space_group_name_H-M   'P 1'
#
loop_
_entity.id
_entity.type
_entity.pdbx_description
1 polymer ?
#
loop_
_entity_poly.entity_id
_entity_poly.type
_entity_poly.pdbx_seq_one_letter_code
_entity_poly.pdbx_strand_id
1 'polypeptide(L)'
;MGSGISEGSGSKIKPGTVYTRNSAGEQVIAYNAGHLYTLDKDGHVMISYNNGKTKVKAPLTLNPGYDDESGMTVEGTGFFISTDKTAIVYGGSRAIPVQVLITNDQGKTWNTYPVTKEITGTTKNIGFINKKDGWMVLSSFKGMGSEDHYLYKTRDGGKTWSEVKGNANEVYARVLTGAGFANDKIGFMGFRYETDFQPAVCWTQDGGKSWTKLHLKLPGGFEEYSLTPLSPVFDGARGQFPVQLSKDGASNVVGTIYLTSSNYGKTWKYQKLVRNLNP
;
A
#
# COMPACT_ATOMS: atom_id res chain seq x y z
N MET A 1 16.62 -38.92 -11.75
CA MET A 1 17.19 -37.84 -12.58
C MET A 1 16.17 -36.70 -12.52
N GLY A 2 16.35 -35.56 -11.86
CA GLY A 2 17.57 -34.85 -11.52
C GLY A 2 17.70 -33.62 -12.40
N SER A 3 16.81 -32.64 -12.27
CA SER A 3 17.01 -31.28 -12.79
C SER A 3 16.22 -30.27 -11.95
N GLY A 4 16.79 -29.96 -10.78
CA GLY A 4 16.42 -28.78 -10.03
C GLY A 4 16.87 -27.54 -10.81
N ILE A 5 15.91 -26.71 -11.21
CA ILE A 5 16.19 -25.34 -11.62
C ILE A 5 16.30 -24.55 -10.32
N SER A 6 17.53 -24.20 -9.96
CA SER A 6 17.79 -23.24 -8.90
C SER A 6 17.31 -21.87 -9.38
N GLU A 7 16.11 -21.46 -8.97
CA GLU A 7 15.73 -20.06 -9.07
C GLU A 7 16.69 -19.24 -8.22
N GLY A 8 17.43 -18.36 -8.90
CA GLY A 8 18.48 -17.55 -8.31
C GLY A 8 18.00 -16.78 -7.10
N SER A 9 18.90 -16.66 -6.12
CA SER A 9 18.77 -15.88 -4.89
C SER A 9 18.58 -14.40 -5.19
N GLY A 10 17.40 -14.01 -5.64
CA GLY A 10 16.91 -12.64 -5.57
C GLY A 10 16.65 -12.34 -4.10
N SER A 11 17.53 -11.55 -3.49
CA SER A 11 17.41 -11.10 -2.10
C SER A 11 15.97 -10.68 -1.77
N LYS A 12 15.30 -11.42 -0.89
CA LYS A 12 13.94 -11.11 -0.46
C LYS A 12 13.91 -9.70 0.12
N ILE A 13 13.12 -8.81 -0.49
CA ILE A 13 12.79 -7.50 0.05
C ILE A 13 11.96 -7.74 1.33
N LYS A 14 12.36 -7.22 2.49
CA LYS A 14 11.73 -7.52 3.80
C LYS A 14 10.93 -6.36 4.43
N PRO A 15 9.94 -5.75 3.76
CA PRO A 15 9.03 -4.84 4.43
C PRO A 15 7.84 -5.57 5.05
N GLY A 16 7.62 -6.87 4.81
CA GLY A 16 6.35 -7.53 5.14
C GLY A 16 5.37 -7.49 3.97
N THR A 17 4.18 -8.03 4.15
CA THR A 17 3.15 -8.02 3.11
C THR A 17 2.53 -6.63 3.04
N VAL A 18 2.47 -6.09 1.83
CA VAL A 18 1.97 -4.73 1.54
C VAL A 18 0.69 -4.84 0.72
N TYR A 19 -0.37 -4.25 1.26
CA TYR A 19 -1.67 -4.13 0.61
C TYR A 19 -1.81 -2.76 -0.06
N THR A 20 -2.62 -2.74 -1.11
CA THR A 20 -2.82 -1.60 -2.01
C THR A 20 -4.22 -1.70 -2.60
N ARG A 21 -4.60 -0.78 -3.49
CA ARG A 21 -5.84 -0.91 -4.27
C ARG A 21 -5.55 -0.96 -5.77
N ASN A 22 -6.35 -1.71 -6.51
CA ASN A 22 -6.34 -1.66 -7.97
C ASN A 22 -7.21 -0.49 -8.48
N SER A 23 -7.32 -0.32 -9.80
CA SER A 23 -8.13 0.75 -10.40
C SER A 23 -9.64 0.56 -10.24
N ALA A 24 -10.10 -0.64 -9.87
CA ALA A 24 -11.49 -0.91 -9.48
C ALA A 24 -11.78 -0.56 -8.01
N GLY A 25 -10.75 -0.17 -7.23
CA GLY A 25 -10.88 0.16 -5.80
C GLY A 25 -10.75 -1.04 -4.87
N GLU A 26 -10.58 -2.25 -5.42
CA GLU A 26 -10.46 -3.49 -4.67
C GLU A 26 -9.10 -3.57 -3.99
N GLN A 27 -9.07 -4.11 -2.76
CA GLN A 27 -7.82 -4.30 -2.06
C GLN A 27 -7.06 -5.51 -2.64
N VAL A 28 -5.82 -5.28 -3.08
CA VAL A 28 -4.94 -6.30 -3.66
C VAL A 28 -3.58 -6.30 -2.96
N ILE A 29 -2.79 -7.35 -3.18
CA ILE A 29 -1.45 -7.48 -2.61
C ILE A 29 -0.43 -6.95 -3.61
N ALA A 30 0.27 -5.88 -3.26
CA ALA A 30 1.39 -5.36 -4.06
C ALA A 30 2.64 -6.23 -3.90
N TYR A 31 2.84 -6.79 -2.70
CA TYR A 31 3.97 -7.66 -2.39
C TYR A 31 3.59 -8.66 -1.29
N ASN A 32 3.74 -9.95 -1.57
CA ASN A 32 3.43 -11.02 -0.63
C ASN A 32 4.71 -11.50 0.08
N ALA A 33 4.84 -11.19 1.37
CA ALA A 33 5.96 -11.65 2.20
C ALA A 33 5.67 -12.97 2.93
N GLY A 34 4.55 -13.63 2.63
CA GLY A 34 4.07 -14.82 3.33
C GLY A 34 3.30 -14.50 4.61
N HIS A 35 2.73 -13.30 4.70
CA HIS A 35 1.87 -12.88 5.80
C HIS A 35 0.57 -12.34 5.24
N LEU A 36 -0.58 -12.73 5.79
CA LEU A 36 -1.87 -12.38 5.21
C LEU A 36 -2.87 -12.09 6.32
N TYR A 37 -3.89 -11.31 6.03
CA TYR A 37 -5.10 -11.29 6.83
C TYR A 37 -6.24 -12.01 6.11
N THR A 38 -7.22 -12.47 6.89
CA THR A 38 -8.54 -12.90 6.42
C THR A 38 -9.58 -12.40 7.42
N LEU A 39 -10.85 -12.41 7.04
CA LEU A 39 -11.96 -12.31 7.99
C LEU A 39 -12.54 -13.70 8.26
N ASP A 40 -12.94 -13.96 9.50
CA ASP A 40 -13.84 -15.08 9.79
C ASP A 40 -15.31 -14.69 9.51
N LYS A 41 -16.22 -15.66 9.71
CA LYS A 41 -17.66 -15.49 9.46
C LYS A 41 -18.31 -14.35 10.27
N ASP A 42 -17.71 -13.97 11.39
CA ASP A 42 -18.22 -12.95 12.30
C ASP A 42 -17.51 -11.60 12.06
N GLY A 43 -16.69 -11.50 11.00
CA GLY A 43 -15.94 -10.30 10.64
C GLY A 43 -14.67 -10.10 11.45
N HIS A 44 -14.25 -11.06 12.28
CA HIS A 44 -13.03 -10.89 13.06
C HIS A 44 -11.78 -10.98 12.17
N VAL A 45 -10.85 -10.07 12.40
CA VAL A 45 -9.60 -10.02 11.66
C VAL A 45 -8.66 -11.12 12.14
N MET A 46 -8.34 -12.05 11.25
CA MET A 46 -7.41 -13.14 11.47
C MET A 46 -6.11 -12.86 10.74
N ILE A 47 -4.98 -12.85 11.44
CA ILE A 47 -3.65 -12.64 10.85
C ILE A 47 -2.92 -13.98 10.78
N SER A 48 -2.36 -14.27 9.61
CA SER A 48 -1.55 -15.43 9.28
C SER A 48 -0.11 -14.99 9.05
N TYR A 49 0.84 -15.58 9.77
CA TYR A 49 2.27 -15.35 9.62
C TYR A 49 2.99 -16.58 9.06
N ASN A 50 4.17 -16.34 8.46
CA ASN A 50 5.09 -17.36 7.97
C ASN A 50 4.43 -18.44 7.10
N ASN A 51 3.63 -18.01 6.11
CA ASN A 51 2.86 -18.87 5.21
C ASN A 51 1.88 -19.80 5.96
N GLY A 52 1.14 -19.26 6.92
CA GLY A 52 0.12 -20.02 7.64
C GLY A 52 0.60 -20.80 8.85
N LYS A 53 1.91 -20.81 9.15
CA LYS A 53 2.47 -21.51 10.32
C LYS A 53 1.93 -20.99 11.65
N THR A 54 1.57 -19.71 11.71
CA THR A 54 1.00 -19.09 12.91
C THR A 54 -0.23 -18.30 12.49
N LYS A 55 -1.33 -18.48 13.21
CA LYS A 55 -2.55 -17.70 13.04
C LYS A 55 -2.96 -17.10 14.38
N VAL A 56 -3.34 -15.83 14.37
CA VAL A 56 -3.79 -15.11 15.56
C VAL A 56 -5.02 -14.29 15.22
N LYS A 57 -5.93 -14.14 16.19
CA LYS A 57 -7.07 -13.23 16.10
C LYS A 57 -6.60 -11.85 16.57
N ALA A 58 -6.70 -10.83 15.72
CA ALA A 58 -6.52 -9.46 16.15
C ALA A 58 -7.78 -9.02 16.94
N PRO A 59 -7.65 -8.13 17.93
CA PRO A 59 -8.78 -7.54 18.65
C PRO A 59 -9.49 -6.48 17.78
N LEU A 60 -9.92 -6.86 16.59
CA LEU A 60 -10.58 -6.01 15.61
C LEU A 60 -11.62 -6.83 14.83
N THR A 61 -12.81 -6.26 14.70
CA THR A 61 -13.90 -6.78 13.87
C THR A 61 -14.18 -5.76 12.79
N LEU A 62 -14.27 -6.21 11.53
CA LEU A 62 -14.56 -5.37 10.38
C LEU A 62 -15.79 -5.91 9.65
N ASN A 63 -16.56 -4.99 9.09
CA ASN A 63 -17.65 -5.27 8.18
C ASN A 63 -17.05 -5.68 6.82
N PRO A 64 -17.41 -6.86 6.28
CA PRO A 64 -16.97 -7.30 4.97
C PRO A 64 -17.68 -6.54 3.83
N GLY A 65 -18.83 -5.92 4.11
CA GLY A 65 -19.61 -5.14 3.15
C GLY A 65 -19.36 -3.63 3.21
N TYR A 66 -20.02 -2.92 2.31
CA TYR A 66 -19.92 -1.46 2.18
C TYR A 66 -20.71 -0.75 3.28
N ASP A 67 -20.00 -0.06 4.17
CA ASP A 67 -20.56 0.80 5.22
C ASP A 67 -19.54 1.92 5.55
N ASP A 68 -19.42 2.86 4.61
CA ASP A 68 -18.49 3.98 4.68
C ASP A 68 -18.71 4.89 5.89
N GLU A 69 -19.89 4.85 6.51
CA GLU A 69 -20.21 5.68 7.67
C GLU A 69 -19.64 5.10 8.97
N SER A 70 -19.44 3.77 9.05
CA SER A 70 -18.92 3.14 10.26
C SER A 70 -17.44 3.44 10.50
N GLY A 71 -16.64 3.54 9.44
CA GLY A 71 -15.17 3.51 9.53
C GLY A 71 -14.59 2.13 9.88
N MET A 72 -15.42 1.08 9.88
CA MET A 72 -15.07 -0.28 10.32
C MET A 72 -15.18 -1.29 9.17
N THR A 73 -14.87 -0.89 7.93
CA THR A 73 -14.92 -1.77 6.74
C THR A 73 -13.54 -2.33 6.39
N VAL A 74 -13.51 -3.48 5.73
CA VAL A 74 -12.25 -4.02 5.16
C VAL A 74 -11.65 -3.07 4.15
N GLU A 75 -12.50 -2.53 3.26
CA GLU A 75 -12.06 -1.59 2.23
C GLU A 75 -11.39 -0.37 2.87
N GLY A 76 -12.04 0.26 3.84
CA GLY A 76 -11.51 1.44 4.54
C GLY A 76 -10.31 1.17 5.45
N THR A 77 -9.85 -0.07 5.58
CA THR A 77 -8.76 -0.46 6.48
C THR A 77 -7.45 -0.65 5.73
N GLY A 78 -6.37 -0.09 6.27
CA GLY A 78 -5.01 -0.25 5.76
C GLY A 78 -4.24 -1.33 6.54
N PHE A 79 -3.57 -2.24 5.83
CA PHE A 79 -2.81 -3.33 6.44
C PHE A 79 -1.33 -3.28 6.07
N PHE A 80 -0.48 -3.48 7.07
CA PHE A 80 0.94 -3.79 6.94
C PHE A 80 1.27 -4.96 7.87
N ILE A 81 1.73 -6.08 7.31
CA ILE A 81 1.88 -7.32 8.09
C ILE A 81 3.31 -7.87 7.96
N SER A 82 4.05 -7.88 9.07
CA SER A 82 5.37 -8.49 9.19
C SER A 82 5.53 -9.15 10.55
N THR A 83 6.48 -10.08 10.69
CA THR A 83 6.66 -10.80 11.95
C THR A 83 7.15 -9.91 13.10
N ASP A 84 7.89 -8.85 12.80
CA ASP A 84 8.43 -7.94 13.80
C ASP A 84 7.60 -6.66 13.98
N LYS A 85 6.66 -6.40 13.07
CA LYS A 85 5.63 -5.36 13.20
C LYS A 85 4.42 -5.61 12.30
N THR A 86 3.24 -5.67 12.90
CA THR A 86 1.97 -5.61 12.18
C THR A 86 1.21 -4.38 12.63
N ALA A 87 0.69 -3.63 11.66
CA ALA A 87 -0.09 -2.43 11.88
C ALA A 87 -1.36 -2.45 11.02
N ILE A 88 -2.49 -2.17 11.64
CA ILE A 88 -3.82 -2.15 11.02
C ILE A 88 -4.44 -0.79 11.30
N VAL A 89 -4.65 0.03 10.27
CA VAL A 89 -5.24 1.36 10.40
C VAL A 89 -6.71 1.30 10.03
N TYR A 90 -7.58 1.70 10.95
CA TYR A 90 -9.03 1.64 10.82
C TYR A 90 -9.68 2.92 11.38
N GLY A 91 -11.01 2.97 11.39
CA GLY A 91 -11.78 4.16 11.78
C GLY A 91 -11.83 5.18 10.65
N GLY A 92 -11.91 6.46 11.00
CA GLY A 92 -12.12 7.55 10.03
C GLY A 92 -13.60 7.86 9.78
N SER A 93 -14.45 7.60 10.77
CA SER A 93 -15.83 8.10 10.82
C SER A 93 -15.97 9.19 11.90
N ARG A 94 -17.15 9.83 11.96
CA ARG A 94 -17.45 10.80 13.03
C ARG A 94 -17.43 10.15 14.42
N ALA A 95 -17.85 8.89 14.52
CA ALA A 95 -17.90 8.15 15.78
C ALA A 95 -16.56 7.51 16.14
N ILE A 96 -15.80 7.06 15.14
CA ILE A 96 -14.53 6.35 15.32
C ILE A 96 -13.43 7.11 14.59
N PRO A 97 -12.63 7.92 15.29
CA PRO A 97 -11.45 8.57 14.73
C PRO A 97 -10.49 7.57 14.08
N VAL A 98 -9.60 8.06 13.21
CA VAL A 98 -8.55 7.21 12.64
C VAL A 98 -7.59 6.76 13.75
N GLN A 99 -7.40 5.45 13.83
CA GLN A 99 -6.56 4.80 14.83
C GLN A 99 -5.74 3.69 14.18
N VAL A 100 -4.65 3.30 14.84
CA VAL A 100 -3.81 2.19 14.41
C VAL A 100 -3.67 1.15 15.51
N LEU A 101 -3.98 -0.09 15.17
CA LEU A 101 -3.79 -1.27 16.01
C LEU A 101 -2.44 -1.90 15.67
N ILE A 102 -1.56 -2.05 16.66
CA ILE A 102 -0.17 -2.49 16.46
C ILE A 102 0.16 -3.69 17.34
N THR A 103 0.87 -4.65 16.75
CA THR A 103 1.61 -5.69 17.47
C THR A 103 3.06 -5.72 16.99
N ASN A 104 3.99 -6.02 17.91
CA ASN A 104 5.42 -6.23 17.60
C ASN A 104 5.87 -7.67 17.94
N ASP A 105 4.92 -8.56 18.25
CA ASP A 105 5.19 -9.91 18.77
C ASP A 105 4.28 -10.96 18.12
N GLN A 106 3.93 -10.74 16.86
CA GLN A 106 3.05 -11.61 16.05
C GLN A 106 1.66 -11.81 16.68
N GLY A 107 1.13 -10.77 17.34
CA GLY A 107 -0.22 -10.72 17.86
C GLY A 107 -0.42 -11.38 19.22
N LYS A 108 0.66 -11.59 20.00
CA LYS A 108 0.55 -11.97 21.41
C LYS A 108 0.05 -10.79 22.25
N THR A 109 0.54 -9.59 21.94
CA THR A 109 0.06 -8.34 22.53
C THR A 109 -0.30 -7.34 21.44
N TRP A 110 -1.31 -6.53 21.73
CA TRP A 110 -1.86 -5.53 20.83
C TRP A 110 -2.07 -4.22 21.56
N ASN A 111 -1.76 -3.10 20.91
CA ASN A 111 -2.03 -1.77 21.43
C ASN A 111 -2.66 -0.91 20.34
N THR A 112 -3.63 -0.09 20.72
CA THR A 112 -4.25 0.88 19.82
C THR A 112 -3.72 2.28 20.12
N TYR A 113 -3.37 3.01 19.07
CA TYR A 113 -2.90 4.39 19.18
C TYR A 113 -3.73 5.32 18.28
N PRO A 114 -4.06 6.54 18.74
CA PRO A 114 -4.76 7.51 17.92
C PRO A 114 -3.86 8.06 16.81
N VAL A 115 -4.46 8.36 15.65
CA VAL A 115 -3.79 9.03 14.54
C VAL A 115 -4.35 10.43 14.37
N THR A 116 -5.65 10.55 14.10
CA THR A 116 -6.34 11.84 13.93
C THR A 116 -7.84 11.69 14.10
N LYS A 117 -8.48 12.76 14.57
CA LYS A 117 -9.95 12.90 14.63
C LYS A 117 -10.48 13.88 13.57
N GLU A 118 -9.60 14.60 12.89
CA GLU A 118 -9.96 15.69 11.98
C GLU A 118 -10.29 15.21 10.57
N ILE A 119 -9.88 13.99 10.23
CA ILE A 119 -10.01 13.44 8.88
C ILE A 119 -10.87 12.19 8.92
N THR A 120 -11.99 12.23 8.19
CA THR A 120 -12.74 11.04 7.83
C THR A 120 -12.10 10.42 6.58
N GLY A 121 -11.17 9.48 6.80
CA GLY A 121 -10.38 8.87 5.73
C GLY A 121 -11.10 7.66 5.11
N THR A 122 -11.40 7.74 3.82
CA THR A 122 -12.08 6.67 3.04
C THR A 122 -11.15 5.51 2.74
N THR A 123 -9.88 5.79 2.43
CA THR A 123 -8.87 4.78 2.16
C THR A 123 -7.58 5.08 2.94
N LYS A 124 -6.82 4.03 3.27
CA LYS A 124 -5.66 4.12 4.15
C LYS A 124 -4.57 3.20 3.65
N ASN A 125 -3.40 3.76 3.36
CA ASN A 125 -2.17 3.01 3.11
C ASN A 125 -1.22 3.22 4.29
N ILE A 126 -0.55 2.15 4.73
CA ILE A 126 0.40 2.20 5.84
C ILE A 126 1.62 1.34 5.50
N GLY A 127 2.78 1.78 5.97
CA GLY A 127 3.98 0.95 5.95
C GLY A 127 5.04 1.44 6.93
N PHE A 128 6.05 0.60 7.13
CA PHE A 128 7.20 0.91 7.98
C PHE A 128 8.51 0.74 7.21
N ILE A 129 9.41 1.70 7.39
CA ILE A 129 10.78 1.67 6.87
C ILE A 129 11.64 0.80 7.78
N ASN A 130 11.39 0.88 9.09
CA ASN A 130 11.99 0.06 10.13
C ASN A 130 11.05 -0.02 11.35
N LYS A 131 11.49 -0.61 12.46
CA LYS A 131 10.65 -0.79 13.67
C LYS A 131 10.13 0.50 14.30
N LYS A 132 10.74 1.65 14.00
CA LYS A 132 10.42 2.97 14.57
C LYS A 132 9.79 3.91 13.53
N ASP A 133 10.38 3.98 12.35
CA ASP A 133 9.98 4.93 11.31
C ASP A 133 8.90 4.33 10.41
N GLY A 134 7.74 4.99 10.37
CA GLY A 134 6.59 4.57 9.58
C GLY A 134 5.89 5.73 8.93
N TRP A 135 5.05 5.41 7.96
CA TRP A 135 4.28 6.35 7.16
C TRP A 135 2.85 5.84 6.99
N MET A 136 1.93 6.77 6.82
CA MET A 136 0.53 6.51 6.53
C MET A 136 0.04 7.56 5.55
N VAL A 137 -0.70 7.15 4.54
CA VAL A 137 -1.42 8.07 3.65
C VAL A 137 -2.91 7.79 3.84
N LEU A 138 -3.64 8.83 4.24
CA LEU A 138 -5.09 8.82 4.32
C LEU A 138 -5.64 9.53 3.09
N SER A 139 -6.59 8.90 2.38
CA SER A 139 -7.37 9.60 1.35
C SER A 139 -8.75 9.99 1.88
N SER A 140 -9.28 11.10 1.40
CA SER A 140 -10.66 11.53 1.62
C SER A 140 -11.32 11.82 0.27
N PHE A 141 -12.31 11.00 -0.10
CA PHE A 141 -12.99 11.11 -1.38
C PHE A 141 -13.84 12.39 -1.47
N LYS A 142 -13.74 13.10 -2.60
CA LYS A 142 -14.46 14.35 -2.88
C LYS A 142 -15.51 14.24 -3.99
N GLY A 143 -15.63 13.08 -4.63
CA GLY A 143 -16.50 12.88 -5.80
C GLY A 143 -15.75 12.92 -7.12
N MET A 144 -16.35 12.36 -8.17
CA MET A 144 -15.85 12.38 -9.56
C MET A 144 -14.38 11.94 -9.71
N GLY A 145 -13.94 10.96 -8.93
CA GLY A 145 -12.56 10.44 -8.96
C GLY A 145 -11.52 11.36 -8.34
N SER A 146 -11.94 12.38 -7.57
CA SER A 146 -11.05 13.26 -6.81
C SER A 146 -10.93 12.81 -5.35
N GLU A 147 -9.71 12.90 -4.81
CA GLU A 147 -9.40 12.63 -3.41
C GLU A 147 -8.42 13.68 -2.86
N ASP A 148 -8.58 14.04 -1.58
CA ASP A 148 -7.51 14.68 -0.83
C ASP A 148 -6.63 13.61 -0.16
N HIS A 149 -5.32 13.83 -0.14
CA HIS A 149 -4.33 12.95 0.47
C HIS A 149 -3.63 13.64 1.65
N TYR A 150 -3.46 12.90 2.73
CA TYR A 150 -2.84 13.37 3.96
C TYR A 150 -1.75 12.41 4.41
N LEU A 151 -0.49 12.88 4.40
CA LEU A 151 0.66 12.09 4.83
C LEU A 151 0.87 12.26 6.33
N TYR A 152 0.93 11.15 7.04
CA TYR A 152 1.35 11.07 8.43
C TYR A 152 2.64 10.27 8.56
N LYS A 153 3.49 10.67 9.50
CA LYS A 153 4.72 9.95 9.85
C LYS A 153 4.81 9.69 11.35
N THR A 154 5.47 8.58 11.67
CA THR A 154 5.82 8.19 13.04
C THR A 154 7.33 7.94 13.12
N ARG A 155 7.90 8.16 14.31
CA ARG A 155 9.31 7.87 14.64
C ARG A 155 9.46 7.00 15.89
N ASP A 156 8.35 6.55 16.46
CA ASP A 156 8.29 5.79 17.72
C ASP A 156 7.60 4.43 17.56
N GLY A 157 7.50 3.95 16.33
CA GLY A 157 6.93 2.65 15.99
C GLY A 157 5.41 2.67 15.85
N GLY A 158 4.81 3.85 15.63
CA GLY A 158 3.38 4.04 15.42
C GLY A 158 2.60 4.41 16.67
N LYS A 159 3.27 4.81 17.76
CA LYS A 159 2.61 5.25 19.00
C LYS A 159 2.12 6.69 18.87
N THR A 160 2.89 7.53 18.18
CA THR A 160 2.51 8.89 17.82
C THR A 160 2.66 9.12 16.33
N TRP A 161 1.76 9.93 15.77
CA TRP A 161 1.73 10.28 14.35
C TRP A 161 1.65 11.79 14.19
N SER A 162 2.41 12.32 13.23
CA SER A 162 2.40 13.74 12.89
C SER A 162 2.13 13.90 11.41
N GLU A 163 1.20 14.80 11.08
CA GLU A 163 0.92 15.14 9.70
C GLU A 163 2.09 15.92 9.10
N VAL A 164 2.48 15.57 7.88
CA VAL A 164 3.43 16.31 7.07
C VAL A 164 2.63 17.12 6.05
N LYS A 165 2.55 18.43 6.29
CA LYS A 165 1.95 19.36 5.32
C LYS A 165 2.88 19.50 4.11
N GLY A 166 2.31 19.29 2.93
CA GLY A 166 3.00 19.41 1.66
C GLY A 166 2.00 19.64 0.53
N ASN A 167 2.48 19.69 -0.71
CA ASN A 167 1.71 20.07 -1.89
C ASN A 167 1.12 18.88 -2.67
N ALA A 168 0.96 17.69 -2.07
CA ALA A 168 0.50 16.49 -2.78
C ALA A 168 -0.81 16.72 -3.55
N ASN A 169 -1.78 17.38 -2.90
CA ASN A 169 -3.11 17.64 -3.48
C ASN A 169 -3.08 18.70 -4.59
N GLU A 170 -2.07 19.57 -4.61
CA GLU A 170 -1.86 20.53 -5.71
C GLU A 170 -1.24 19.85 -6.93
N VAL A 171 -0.44 18.81 -6.71
CA VAL A 171 0.27 18.07 -7.76
C VAL A 171 -0.64 17.04 -8.42
N TYR A 172 -1.37 16.27 -7.59
CA TYR A 172 -2.25 15.20 -8.06
C TYR A 172 -3.28 14.80 -6.97
N ALA A 173 -4.55 15.18 -7.16
CA ALA A 173 -5.67 14.94 -6.24
C ALA A 173 -6.67 13.93 -6.84
N ARG A 174 -6.19 12.71 -7.12
CA ARG A 174 -6.94 11.63 -7.78
C ARG A 174 -6.93 10.37 -6.95
N VAL A 175 -7.77 9.39 -7.32
CA VAL A 175 -7.86 8.11 -6.62
C VAL A 175 -6.48 7.48 -6.41
N LEU A 176 -6.08 7.37 -5.14
CA LEU A 176 -4.82 6.76 -4.74
C LEU A 176 -4.91 5.24 -4.87
N THR A 177 -3.96 4.64 -5.58
CA THR A 177 -3.90 3.18 -5.77
C THR A 177 -2.80 2.55 -4.94
N GLY A 178 -1.74 3.29 -4.59
CA GLY A 178 -0.69 2.81 -3.72
C GLY A 178 0.23 3.90 -3.19
N ALA A 179 0.99 3.57 -2.15
CA ALA A 179 2.00 4.45 -1.57
C ALA A 179 3.16 3.62 -0.99
N GLY A 180 4.35 4.23 -0.91
CA GLY A 180 5.53 3.56 -0.34
C GLY A 180 6.69 4.51 -0.13
N PHE A 181 7.45 4.30 0.95
CA PHE A 181 8.66 5.07 1.26
C PHE A 181 9.90 4.18 1.26
N ALA A 182 10.96 4.66 0.61
CA ALA A 182 12.27 4.00 0.59
C ALA A 182 13.11 4.35 1.82
N ASN A 183 12.93 5.56 2.34
CA ASN A 183 13.53 6.06 3.58
C ASN A 183 12.70 7.25 4.12
N ASP A 184 13.21 7.97 5.12
CA ASP A 184 12.52 9.09 5.75
C ASP A 184 12.27 10.28 4.82
N LYS A 185 12.99 10.36 3.69
CA LYS A 185 12.95 11.46 2.72
C LYS A 185 12.28 11.09 1.40
N ILE A 186 12.56 9.90 0.86
CA ILE A 186 12.13 9.49 -0.47
C ILE A 186 10.89 8.61 -0.37
N GLY A 187 9.80 9.06 -0.98
CA GLY A 187 8.51 8.37 -1.00
C GLY A 187 7.75 8.57 -2.29
N PHE A 188 6.77 7.70 -2.52
CA PHE A 188 6.04 7.57 -3.78
C PHE A 188 4.55 7.42 -3.48
N MET A 189 3.72 8.00 -4.34
CA MET A 189 2.28 7.78 -4.43
C MET A 189 1.94 7.41 -5.86
N GLY A 190 1.21 6.31 -6.03
CA GLY A 190 0.64 5.86 -7.28
C GLY A 190 -0.86 6.13 -7.30
N PHE A 191 -1.37 6.50 -8.46
CA PHE A 191 -2.76 6.86 -8.66
C PHE A 191 -3.38 6.06 -9.81
N ARG A 192 -4.70 6.00 -9.84
CA ARG A 192 -5.42 5.51 -11.02
C ARG A 192 -5.01 6.34 -12.23
N TYR A 193 -4.72 5.66 -13.34
CA TYR A 193 -4.36 6.31 -14.60
C TYR A 193 -5.50 7.24 -15.07
N GLU A 194 -5.14 8.28 -15.82
CA GLU A 194 -6.10 9.20 -16.44
C GLU A 194 -6.15 8.97 -17.97
N THR A 195 -6.37 10.01 -18.78
CA THR A 195 -6.69 9.89 -20.20
C THR A 195 -5.53 9.39 -21.08
N ASP A 196 -4.29 9.43 -20.60
CA ASP A 196 -3.12 8.91 -21.32
C ASP A 196 -2.84 7.42 -21.04
N PHE A 197 -3.59 6.83 -20.11
CA PHE A 197 -3.48 5.43 -19.69
C PHE A 197 -2.08 5.03 -19.17
N GLN A 198 -1.22 6.02 -18.89
CA GLN A 198 0.14 5.82 -18.39
C GLN A 198 0.17 5.76 -16.86
N PRO A 199 1.24 5.18 -16.25
CA PRO A 199 1.36 5.14 -14.81
C PRO A 199 1.41 6.56 -14.21
N ALA A 200 0.40 6.91 -13.43
CA ALA A 200 0.34 8.17 -12.70
C ALA A 200 1.08 8.03 -11.35
N VAL A 201 2.29 8.59 -11.26
CA VAL A 201 3.12 8.52 -10.04
C VAL A 201 3.59 9.90 -9.64
N CYS A 202 3.52 10.20 -8.35
CA CYS A 202 4.21 11.32 -7.74
C CYS A 202 5.25 10.81 -6.74
N TRP A 203 6.30 11.59 -6.52
CA TRP A 203 7.33 11.28 -5.55
C TRP A 203 7.83 12.52 -4.81
N THR A 204 8.38 12.29 -3.64
CA THR A 204 9.00 13.29 -2.78
C THR A 204 10.44 12.90 -2.50
N GLN A 205 11.29 13.90 -2.26
CA GLN A 205 12.69 13.70 -1.86
C GLN A 205 13.05 14.43 -0.54
N ASP A 206 12.06 15.06 0.10
CA ASP A 206 12.23 15.85 1.32
C ASP A 206 11.29 15.40 2.46
N GLY A 207 10.77 14.19 2.35
CA GLY A 207 9.93 13.56 3.34
C GLY A 207 8.45 13.92 3.23
N GLY A 208 8.02 14.42 2.08
CA GLY A 208 6.61 14.71 1.77
C GLY A 208 6.23 16.17 1.88
N LYS A 209 7.20 17.08 2.04
CA LYS A 209 6.96 18.53 2.07
C LYS A 209 6.75 19.06 0.65
N SER A 210 7.49 18.52 -0.31
CA SER A 210 7.26 18.75 -1.74
C SER A 210 7.14 17.42 -2.49
N TRP A 211 6.17 17.39 -3.40
CA TRP A 211 5.88 16.30 -4.32
C TRP A 211 6.00 16.81 -5.75
N THR A 212 6.41 15.93 -6.65
CA THR A 212 6.47 16.19 -8.09
C THR A 212 6.02 14.95 -8.85
N LYS A 213 5.51 15.13 -10.08
CA LYS A 213 5.19 14.00 -10.96
C LYS A 213 6.47 13.27 -11.35
N LEU A 214 6.44 11.94 -11.27
CA LEU A 214 7.51 11.06 -11.70
C LEU A 214 7.10 10.34 -12.98
N HIS A 215 7.77 10.64 -14.08
CA HIS A 215 7.55 9.92 -15.33
C HIS A 215 8.37 8.63 -15.36
N LEU A 216 7.66 7.49 -15.37
CA LEU A 216 8.28 6.16 -15.47
C LEU A 216 8.52 5.81 -16.95
N LYS A 217 9.79 5.59 -17.31
CA LYS A 217 10.16 5.14 -18.65
C LYS A 217 9.93 3.63 -18.76
N LEU A 218 8.89 3.25 -19.51
CA LEU A 218 8.61 1.86 -19.86
C LEU A 218 9.18 1.55 -21.25
N PRO A 219 9.56 0.28 -21.54
CA PRO A 219 9.74 -0.13 -22.92
C PRO A 219 8.38 -0.10 -23.63
N GLY A 220 8.39 0.02 -24.96
CA GLY A 220 7.16 -0.06 -25.75
C GLY A 220 6.49 -1.45 -25.67
N GLY A 221 5.26 -1.55 -26.17
CA GLY A 221 4.45 -2.77 -26.16
C GLY A 221 3.43 -2.84 -25.02
N PHE A 222 3.15 -1.72 -24.35
CA PHE A 222 2.14 -1.60 -23.29
C PHE A 222 1.07 -0.54 -23.58
N GLU A 223 1.09 0.04 -24.77
CA GLU A 223 0.26 1.17 -25.18
C GLU A 223 -1.23 0.80 -25.28
N GLU A 224 -1.54 -0.49 -25.44
CA GLU A 224 -2.91 -1.01 -25.48
C GLU A 224 -3.55 -1.20 -24.09
N TYR A 225 -2.78 -1.01 -23.01
CA TYR A 225 -3.25 -1.24 -21.65
C TYR A 225 -3.41 0.04 -20.86
N SER A 226 -4.34 0.01 -19.92
CA SER A 226 -4.38 0.94 -18.80
C SER A 226 -3.40 0.51 -17.72
N LEU A 227 -2.51 1.41 -17.31
CA LEU A 227 -1.38 1.12 -16.43
C LEU A 227 -1.57 1.70 -15.03
N THR A 228 -1.91 0.85 -14.06
CA THR A 228 -2.18 1.26 -12.68
C THR A 228 -0.99 0.98 -11.76
N PRO A 229 -0.24 1.98 -11.28
CA PRO A 229 0.81 1.79 -10.28
C PRO A 229 0.21 1.35 -8.94
N LEU A 230 0.79 0.30 -8.35
CA LEU A 230 0.44 -0.18 -7.01
C LEU A 230 1.39 0.41 -5.95
N SER A 231 1.38 -0.09 -4.71
CA SER A 231 2.37 0.32 -3.70
C SER A 231 3.77 -0.22 -4.05
N PRO A 232 4.81 0.65 -4.16
CA PRO A 232 6.18 0.18 -4.24
C PRO A 232 6.68 -0.34 -2.90
N VAL A 233 7.57 -1.31 -2.94
CA VAL A 233 8.20 -1.90 -1.76
C VAL A 233 9.71 -1.71 -1.79
N PHE A 234 10.30 -1.52 -0.61
CA PHE A 234 11.73 -1.23 -0.47
C PHE A 234 12.41 -2.09 0.59
N ASP A 235 13.69 -2.35 0.37
CA ASP A 235 14.64 -2.85 1.34
C ASP A 235 15.96 -2.07 1.15
N GLY A 236 16.09 -0.99 1.92
CA GLY A 236 17.12 0.03 1.72
C GLY A 236 17.04 0.64 0.33
N ALA A 237 18.16 0.61 -0.40
CA ALA A 237 18.25 1.18 -1.74
C ALA A 237 17.49 0.37 -2.81
N ARG A 238 17.16 -0.90 -2.53
CA ARG A 238 16.46 -1.77 -3.47
C ARG A 238 14.97 -1.49 -3.41
N GLY A 239 14.37 -1.22 -4.57
CA GLY A 239 12.93 -1.02 -4.71
C GLY A 239 12.34 -1.95 -5.76
N GLN A 240 11.08 -2.34 -5.57
CA GLN A 240 10.24 -2.96 -6.59
C GLN A 240 8.93 -2.17 -6.69
N PHE A 241 8.53 -1.82 -7.91
CA PHE A 241 7.30 -1.08 -8.19
C PHE A 241 6.42 -1.92 -9.13
N PRO A 242 5.33 -2.53 -8.61
CA PRO A 242 4.37 -3.22 -9.44
C PRO A 242 3.43 -2.22 -10.15
N VAL A 243 3.17 -2.47 -11.43
CA VAL A 243 2.17 -1.72 -12.23
C VAL A 243 1.26 -2.73 -12.90
N GLN A 244 -0.03 -2.69 -12.58
CA GLN A 244 -1.06 -3.56 -13.15
C GLN A 244 -1.45 -3.11 -14.56
N LEU A 245 -1.71 -4.08 -15.42
CA LEU A 245 -2.15 -3.89 -16.80
C LEU A 245 -3.60 -4.35 -16.89
N SER A 246 -4.50 -3.46 -17.30
CA SER A 246 -5.90 -3.81 -17.61
C SER A 246 -6.31 -3.38 -19.01
N LYS A 247 -7.24 -4.13 -19.62
CA LYS A 247 -7.78 -3.84 -20.97
C LYS A 247 -8.98 -2.91 -20.95
N ASP A 248 -9.73 -2.91 -19.86
CA ASP A 248 -10.93 -2.09 -19.64
C ASP A 248 -10.70 -0.96 -18.64
N GLY A 249 -9.47 -0.85 -18.12
CA GLY A 249 -9.14 0.14 -17.12
C GLY A 249 -9.49 -0.22 -15.67
N ALA A 250 -10.19 -1.32 -15.43
CA ALA A 250 -10.62 -1.70 -14.09
C ALA A 250 -10.48 -3.20 -13.86
N SER A 251 -11.51 -3.95 -14.24
CA SER A 251 -11.71 -5.36 -13.89
C SER A 251 -10.90 -6.34 -14.72
N ASN A 252 -10.63 -6.05 -16.00
CA ASN A 252 -9.93 -6.95 -16.90
C ASN A 252 -8.42 -6.82 -16.75
N VAL A 253 -7.90 -7.18 -15.57
CA VAL A 253 -6.47 -7.20 -15.26
C VAL A 253 -5.82 -8.42 -15.92
N VAL A 254 -4.92 -8.19 -16.88
CA VAL A 254 -4.27 -9.23 -17.69
C VAL A 254 -2.84 -9.55 -17.25
N GLY A 255 -2.28 -8.75 -16.35
CA GLY A 255 -0.95 -8.98 -15.81
C GLY A 255 -0.43 -7.81 -14.98
N THR A 256 0.83 -7.94 -14.56
CA THR A 256 1.55 -6.93 -13.79
C THR A 256 2.98 -6.85 -14.29
N ILE A 257 3.44 -5.65 -14.65
CA ILE A 257 4.86 -5.38 -14.87
C ILE A 257 5.52 -4.99 -13.56
N TYR A 258 6.78 -5.36 -13.43
CA TYR A 258 7.60 -5.02 -12.27
C TYR A 258 8.76 -4.14 -12.72
N LEU A 259 8.87 -2.98 -12.08
CA LEU A 259 10.04 -2.12 -12.17
C LEU A 259 10.93 -2.35 -10.95
N THR A 260 12.23 -2.16 -11.11
CA THR A 260 13.20 -2.27 -10.01
C THR A 260 14.07 -1.02 -9.91
N SER A 261 14.52 -0.74 -8.70
CA SER A 261 15.45 0.33 -8.38
C SER A 261 16.57 -0.21 -7.49
N SER A 262 17.77 0.38 -7.61
CA SER A 262 18.91 0.13 -6.71
C SER A 262 19.39 1.42 -6.03
N ASN A 263 18.62 2.51 -6.12
CA ASN A 263 18.98 3.83 -5.61
C ASN A 263 17.78 4.53 -4.95
N TYR A 264 17.03 3.79 -4.12
CA TYR A 264 15.88 4.30 -3.36
C TYR A 264 14.72 4.81 -4.24
N GLY A 265 14.61 4.30 -5.47
CA GLY A 265 13.58 4.73 -6.41
C GLY A 265 13.87 6.04 -7.15
N LYS A 266 15.11 6.56 -7.08
CA LYS A 266 15.52 7.71 -7.91
C LYS A 266 15.49 7.38 -9.41
N THR A 267 15.78 6.12 -9.75
CA THR A 267 15.61 5.59 -11.11
C THR A 267 14.95 4.22 -11.05
N TRP A 268 14.10 3.94 -12.04
CA TRP A 268 13.40 2.68 -12.21
C TRP A 268 13.75 2.03 -13.53
N LYS A 269 13.91 0.70 -13.53
CA LYS A 269 14.15 -0.12 -14.73
C LYS A 269 13.10 -1.22 -14.83
N TYR A 270 12.55 -1.42 -16.01
CA TYR A 270 11.71 -2.58 -16.29
C TYR A 270 12.47 -3.88 -15.99
N GLN A 271 11.82 -4.80 -15.27
CA GLN A 271 12.38 -6.11 -14.94
C GLN A 271 11.67 -7.21 -15.71
N LYS A 272 10.34 -7.32 -15.55
CA LYS A 272 9.55 -8.42 -16.12
C LYS A 272 8.06 -8.08 -16.18
N LEU A 273 7.35 -8.81 -17.03
CA LEU A 273 5.89 -8.93 -17.03
C LEU A 273 5.49 -10.29 -16.47
N VAL A 274 4.51 -10.31 -15.58
CA VAL A 274 3.83 -11.54 -15.13
C VAL A 274 2.39 -11.46 -15.63
N ARG A 275 1.99 -12.41 -16.49
CA ARG A 275 0.62 -12.49 -17.02
C ARG A 275 -0.28 -13.22 -16.03
N ASN A 276 -1.53 -12.80 -15.94
CA ASN A 276 -2.55 -13.59 -15.26
C ASN A 276 -2.91 -14.77 -16.18
N LEU A 277 -2.59 -15.98 -15.74
CA LEU A 277 -2.95 -17.20 -16.47
C LEU A 277 -4.43 -17.48 -16.15
N ASN A 278 -5.30 -17.05 -17.09
CA ASN A 278 -6.77 -17.15 -17.11
C ASN A 278 -7.52 -15.94 -16.54
N PRO A 279 -8.29 -15.20 -17.38
CA PRO A 279 -9.24 -14.17 -16.94
C PRO A 279 -10.51 -14.77 -16.32
#